data_AF-A0AA43IK50-F1
#
_entry.id   AF-A0AA43IK50-F1
#
_cell.length_a   1.000
_cell.length_b   1.000
_cell.length_c   1.000
_cell.angle_alpha   90.00
_cell.angle_beta   90.00
_cell.angle_gamma   90.00
#
_symmetry.space_group_name_H-M   'P 1'
#
loop_
_entity.id
_entity.type
_entity.pdbx_description
1 polymer ?
#
loop_
_entity_poly.entity_id
_entity_poly.type
_entity_poly.pdbx_seq_one_letter_code
_entity_poly.pdbx_strand_id
1 'polypeptide(L)'
;MYSTLIKLWLSKVIALAIAIVLNTYACAQQVFQTSRYEIPAAKDEKSFDVIPAQEDGVILYRRLFGPKTDQIEIVKLDTTFKENWRGYMPVDRKFVLMGKTVSQNQLYFLLRYHDYSKNDFELYALEDSSGKFFKYSIKNFIPFAPSEFQVTEKAAIMGGYY
;
A
#
# COMPACT_ATOMS: atom_id res chain seq x y z
N MET A 1 54.64 -35.53 32.80
CA MET A 1 53.29 -35.84 32.27
C MET A 1 52.20 -34.82 32.67
N TYR A 2 52.35 -34.05 33.75
CA TYR A 2 51.31 -33.08 34.18
C TYR A 2 51.25 -31.78 33.36
N SER A 3 52.35 -31.34 32.75
CA SER A 3 52.43 -30.08 31.97
C SER A 3 51.58 -30.09 30.67
N THR A 4 51.50 -31.25 30.00
CA THR A 4 50.73 -31.40 28.75
C THR A 4 49.22 -31.43 29.00
N LEU A 5 48.77 -32.01 30.13
CA LEU A 5 47.37 -32.05 30.54
C LEU A 5 46.82 -30.65 30.90
N ILE A 6 47.62 -29.84 31.59
CA ILE A 6 47.25 -28.46 31.95
C ILE A 6 47.11 -27.58 30.70
N LYS A 7 48.02 -27.69 29.73
CA LYS A 7 47.94 -26.95 28.45
C LYS A 7 46.71 -27.32 27.63
N LEU A 8 46.32 -28.60 27.62
CA LEU A 8 45.15 -29.09 26.89
C LEU A 8 43.83 -28.64 27.54
N TRP A 9 43.80 -28.53 28.86
CA TRP A 9 42.65 -28.00 29.58
C TRP A 9 42.50 -26.49 29.36
N LEU A 10 43.61 -25.74 29.44
CA LEU A 10 43.62 -24.30 29.20
C LEU A 10 43.15 -23.95 27.78
N SER A 11 43.60 -24.69 26.76
CA SER A 11 43.19 -24.45 25.37
C SER A 11 41.71 -24.72 25.14
N LYS A 12 41.12 -25.72 25.81
CA LYS A 12 39.68 -25.99 25.78
C LYS A 12 38.86 -24.88 26.42
N VAL A 13 39.32 -24.35 27.57
CA VAL A 13 38.65 -23.23 28.25
C VAL A 13 38.71 -21.96 27.40
N ILE A 14 39.86 -21.68 26.78
CA ILE A 14 40.01 -20.53 25.87
C ILE A 14 39.12 -20.69 24.63
N ALA A 15 39.08 -21.88 24.03
CA ALA A 15 38.21 -22.14 22.88
C ALA A 15 36.72 -21.98 23.23
N LEU A 16 36.30 -22.43 24.42
CA LEU A 16 34.92 -22.26 24.91
C LEU A 16 34.58 -20.78 25.13
N ALA A 17 35.50 -20.02 25.74
CA ALA A 17 35.32 -18.58 25.95
C ALA A 17 35.18 -17.83 24.61
N ILE A 18 36.01 -18.16 23.62
CA ILE A 18 35.93 -17.60 22.27
C ILE A 18 34.60 -17.96 21.61
N ALA A 19 34.14 -19.20 21.72
CA ALA A 19 32.85 -19.63 21.16
C ALA A 19 31.66 -18.88 21.79
N ILE A 20 31.68 -18.65 23.10
CA ILE A 20 30.63 -17.88 23.79
C ILE A 20 30.62 -16.43 23.31
N VAL A 21 31.80 -15.79 23.21
CA VAL A 21 31.94 -14.41 22.74
C VAL A 21 31.50 -14.27 21.27
N LEU A 22 31.80 -15.23 20.41
CA LEU A 22 31.36 -15.21 19.02
C LEU A 22 29.83 -15.37 18.87
N ASN A 23 29.18 -16.14 19.75
CA ASN A 23 27.72 -16.31 19.71
C ASN A 23 26.95 -15.07 20.17
N THR A 24 27.50 -14.26 21.08
CA THR A 24 26.82 -13.04 21.53
C THR A 24 26.79 -11.96 20.45
N TYR A 25 27.81 -11.88 19.59
CA TYR A 25 27.81 -10.97 18.44
C TYR A 25 26.84 -11.40 17.33
N ALA A 26 26.62 -12.71 17.14
CA ALA A 26 25.68 -13.22 16.14
C ALA A 26 24.21 -12.90 16.48
N CYS A 27 23.82 -12.92 17.75
CA CYS A 27 22.47 -12.54 18.17
C CYS A 27 22.16 -11.04 17.98
N ALA A 28 23.17 -10.17 18.06
CA ALA A 28 23.01 -8.72 17.90
C ALA A 28 22.82 -8.27 16.43
N GLN A 29 23.03 -9.18 15.47
CA GLN A 29 22.89 -8.91 14.03
C GLN A 29 21.64 -9.53 13.40
N GLN A 30 20.73 -10.10 14.20
CA GLN A 30 19.41 -10.46 13.66
C GLN A 30 18.73 -9.20 13.15
N VAL A 31 18.36 -9.20 11.87
CA VAL A 31 17.64 -8.09 11.22
C VAL A 31 16.31 -7.95 11.93
N PHE A 32 16.23 -7.00 12.84
CA PHE A 32 14.99 -6.65 13.50
C PHE A 32 14.18 -5.81 12.51
N GLN A 33 13.22 -6.43 11.82
CA GLN A 33 12.28 -5.73 10.95
C GLN A 33 11.25 -5.00 11.84
N THR A 34 11.65 -3.87 12.42
CA THR A 34 10.85 -3.05 13.35
C THR A 34 9.56 -2.52 12.72
N SER A 35 9.63 -2.19 11.43
CA SER A 35 8.56 -1.49 10.72
C SER A 35 7.81 -2.46 9.83
N ARG A 36 6.70 -3.00 10.34
CA ARG A 36 5.76 -3.82 9.60
C ARG A 36 4.35 -3.39 9.92
N TYR A 37 3.54 -3.28 8.87
CA TYR A 37 2.10 -3.07 8.98
C TYR A 37 1.39 -4.33 8.54
N GLU A 38 0.63 -4.95 9.45
CA GLU A 38 -0.10 -6.18 9.20
C GLU A 38 -1.60 -5.94 9.23
N ILE A 39 -2.28 -6.43 8.21
CA ILE A 39 -3.74 -6.37 8.14
C ILE A 39 -4.27 -7.79 8.20
N PRO A 40 -5.13 -8.13 9.17
CA PRO A 40 -5.81 -9.42 9.18
C PRO A 40 -6.71 -9.51 7.94
N ALA A 41 -6.51 -10.53 7.12
CA ALA A 41 -7.36 -10.82 5.98
C ALA A 41 -8.33 -11.95 6.32
N ALA A 42 -9.63 -11.72 6.17
CA ALA A 42 -10.60 -12.81 6.21
C ALA A 42 -10.48 -13.68 4.95
N LYS A 43 -10.96 -14.92 5.02
CA LYS A 43 -10.79 -15.94 3.97
C LYS A 43 -11.33 -15.52 2.59
N ASP A 44 -12.34 -14.67 2.57
CA ASP A 44 -13.03 -14.18 1.36
C ASP A 44 -12.80 -12.68 1.10
N GLU A 45 -11.91 -12.03 1.85
CA GLU A 45 -11.59 -10.62 1.64
C GLU A 45 -10.59 -10.43 0.50
N LYS A 46 -10.84 -9.42 -0.33
CA LYS A 46 -9.89 -9.01 -1.37
C LYS A 46 -8.63 -8.44 -0.73
N SER A 47 -7.49 -8.76 -1.35
CA SER A 47 -6.20 -8.16 -1.02
C SER A 47 -6.23 -6.64 -1.25
N PHE A 48 -5.41 -5.93 -0.48
CA PHE A 48 -5.15 -4.52 -0.73
C PHE A 48 -4.25 -4.37 -1.96
N ASP A 49 -4.60 -3.42 -2.81
CA ASP A 49 -3.71 -2.86 -3.81
C ASP A 49 -2.85 -1.78 -3.16
N VAL A 50 -1.60 -1.64 -3.64
CA VAL A 50 -0.64 -0.65 -3.13
C VAL A 50 -0.43 0.44 -4.17
N ILE A 51 -0.43 1.69 -3.72
CA ILE A 51 -0.08 2.87 -4.50
C ILE A 51 1.07 3.58 -3.78
N PRO A 52 2.22 3.81 -4.44
CA PRO A 52 3.27 4.61 -3.86
C PRO A 52 2.78 6.05 -3.70
N ALA A 53 2.91 6.61 -2.49
CA ALA A 53 2.51 7.98 -2.20
C ALA A 53 3.69 8.94 -2.31
N GLN A 54 4.50 8.74 -3.36
CA GLN A 54 5.73 9.49 -3.62
C GLN A 54 6.67 9.45 -2.41
N GLU A 55 6.99 10.59 -1.81
CA GLU A 55 7.90 10.71 -0.66
C GLU A 55 7.20 10.46 0.69
N ASP A 56 5.86 10.46 0.71
CA ASP A 56 5.04 10.43 1.93
C ASP A 56 4.63 9.01 2.35
N GLY A 57 5.28 7.98 1.83
CA GLY A 57 5.03 6.58 2.17
C GLY A 57 4.16 5.84 1.14
N VAL A 58 3.15 5.10 1.61
CA VAL A 58 2.32 4.24 0.76
C VAL A 58 0.84 4.37 1.08
N ILE A 59 0.01 4.23 0.06
CA ILE A 59 -1.44 4.15 0.20
C ILE A 59 -1.87 2.74 -0.16
N LEU A 60 -2.66 2.14 0.72
CA LEU A 60 -3.32 0.87 0.51
C LEU A 60 -4.78 1.14 0.19
N TYR A 61 -5.36 0.42 -0.75
CA TYR A 61 -6.81 0.46 -0.94
C TYR A 61 -7.38 -0.90 -1.31
N ARG A 62 -8.64 -1.12 -0.97
CA ARG A 62 -9.41 -2.27 -1.44
C ARG A 62 -10.88 -1.92 -1.59
N ARG A 63 -11.59 -2.67 -2.42
CA ARG A 63 -13.04 -2.55 -2.56
C ARG A 63 -13.74 -3.55 -1.64
N LEU A 64 -14.66 -3.03 -0.84
CA LEU A 64 -15.56 -3.77 0.05
C LEU A 64 -16.95 -3.79 -0.57
N PHE A 65 -17.51 -4.99 -0.75
CA PHE A 65 -18.85 -5.17 -1.31
C PHE A 65 -19.89 -5.10 -0.20
N GLY A 66 -20.67 -4.02 -0.16
CA GLY A 66 -21.73 -3.82 0.82
C GLY A 66 -23.10 -4.07 0.21
N PRO A 67 -24.18 -4.32 0.99
CA PRO A 67 -25.50 -4.76 0.49
C PRO A 67 -26.23 -3.75 -0.41
N LYS A 68 -25.99 -2.45 -0.23
CA LYS A 68 -26.63 -1.36 -1.01
C LYS A 68 -25.63 -0.56 -1.84
N THR A 69 -24.49 -0.23 -1.25
CA THR A 69 -23.39 0.50 -1.88
C THR A 69 -22.10 -0.25 -1.58
N ASP A 70 -21.17 -0.22 -2.52
CA ASP A 70 -19.81 -0.64 -2.24
C ASP A 70 -19.07 0.50 -1.57
N GLN A 71 -17.93 0.17 -0.98
CA GLN A 71 -17.00 1.14 -0.42
C GLN A 71 -15.59 0.83 -0.92
N ILE A 72 -14.79 1.86 -1.14
CA ILE A 72 -13.35 1.72 -1.26
C ILE A 72 -12.77 2.11 0.09
N GLU A 73 -12.17 1.15 0.77
CA GLU A 73 -11.35 1.40 1.95
C GLU A 73 -9.98 1.90 1.48
N ILE A 74 -9.52 3.01 2.05
CA ILE A 74 -8.20 3.58 1.80
C ILE A 74 -7.48 3.72 3.14
N VAL A 75 -6.22 3.31 3.18
CA VAL A 75 -5.33 3.44 4.34
C VAL A 75 -4.05 4.12 3.88
N LYS A 76 -3.68 5.22 4.53
CA LYS A 76 -2.41 5.91 4.30
C LYS A 76 -1.41 5.49 5.36
N LEU A 77 -0.24 5.05 4.91
CA LEU A 77 0.90 4.75 5.77
C LEU A 77 2.05 5.72 5.47
N ASP A 78 2.78 6.12 6.52
CA ASP A 78 4.03 6.85 6.38
C ASP A 78 5.20 5.96 5.90
N THR A 79 6.38 6.54 5.76
CA THR A 79 7.61 5.83 5.34
C THR A 79 8.11 4.80 6.36
N THR A 80 7.60 4.84 7.59
CA THR A 80 7.88 3.86 8.65
C THR A 80 6.77 2.80 8.79
N PHE A 81 5.82 2.77 7.86
CA PHE A 81 4.64 1.91 7.83
C PHE A 81 3.68 2.12 9.02
N LYS A 82 3.61 3.33 9.58
CA LYS A 82 2.58 3.69 10.56
C LYS A 82 1.36 4.25 9.85
N GLU A 83 0.18 3.89 10.34
CA GLU A 83 -1.09 4.41 9.81
C GLU A 83 -1.27 5.88 10.17
N ASN A 84 -1.33 6.74 9.15
CA ASN A 84 -1.65 8.16 9.31
C ASN A 84 -3.17 8.33 9.40
N TRP A 85 -3.90 7.71 8.48
CA TRP A 85 -5.36 7.72 8.47
C TRP A 85 -5.94 6.55 7.68
N ARG A 86 -7.23 6.28 7.95
CA ARG A 86 -8.06 5.33 7.23
C ARG A 86 -9.41 5.95 6.92
N GLY A 87 -9.86 5.75 5.68
CA GLY A 87 -11.10 6.31 5.17
C GLY A 87 -11.89 5.30 4.34
N TYR A 88 -13.19 5.57 4.22
CA TYR A 88 -14.12 4.76 3.43
C TYR A 88 -14.86 5.67 2.46
N MET A 89 -14.67 5.42 1.17
CA MET A 89 -15.29 6.18 0.10
C MET A 89 -16.45 5.39 -0.49
N PRO A 90 -17.71 5.86 -0.42
CA PRO A 90 -18.83 5.16 -1.01
C PRO A 90 -18.75 5.20 -2.53
N VAL A 91 -18.97 4.04 -3.15
CA VAL A 91 -18.96 3.86 -4.60
C VAL A 91 -20.16 3.02 -5.02
N ASP A 92 -20.89 3.49 -6.02
CA ASP A 92 -21.99 2.72 -6.59
C ASP A 92 -21.43 1.44 -7.25
N ARG A 93 -22.12 0.32 -7.01
CA ARG A 93 -21.74 -1.02 -7.49
C ARG A 93 -21.48 -1.09 -8.99
N LYS A 94 -22.16 -0.24 -9.76
CA LYS A 94 -22.05 -0.19 -11.21
C LYS A 94 -20.81 0.55 -11.68
N PHE A 95 -20.06 1.22 -10.82
CA PHE A 95 -18.80 1.83 -11.20
C PHE A 95 -17.64 0.85 -11.00
N VAL A 96 -16.71 0.83 -11.95
CA VAL A 96 -15.48 0.03 -11.92
C VAL A 96 -14.29 0.97 -11.91
N LEU A 97 -13.28 0.66 -11.10
CA LEU A 97 -12.04 1.44 -11.04
C LEU A 97 -11.24 1.20 -12.33
N MET A 98 -10.99 2.27 -13.08
CA MET A 98 -10.24 2.24 -14.34
C MET A 98 -8.80 2.71 -14.17
N GLY A 99 -8.58 3.67 -13.28
CA GLY A 99 -7.27 4.29 -13.09
C GLY A 99 -7.08 4.81 -11.68
N LYS A 100 -5.82 4.83 -11.25
CA LYS A 100 -5.39 5.36 -9.96
C LYS A 100 -4.05 6.07 -10.12
N THR A 101 -3.90 7.23 -9.51
CA THR A 101 -2.62 7.96 -9.52
C THR A 101 -2.51 8.87 -8.31
N VAL A 102 -1.29 9.22 -7.91
CA VAL A 102 -1.00 10.22 -6.87
C VAL A 102 -0.25 11.37 -7.51
N SER A 103 -0.78 12.58 -7.35
CA SER A 103 -0.18 13.82 -7.85
C SER A 103 -0.47 14.95 -6.88
N GLN A 104 0.50 15.82 -6.61
CA GLN A 104 0.33 17.01 -5.75
C GLN A 104 -0.35 16.73 -4.40
N ASN A 105 0.11 15.71 -3.67
CA ASN A 105 -0.48 15.31 -2.38
C ASN A 105 -1.97 14.97 -2.45
N GLN A 106 -2.43 14.52 -3.61
CA GLN A 106 -3.78 14.01 -3.82
C GLN A 106 -3.75 12.64 -4.49
N LEU A 107 -4.60 11.75 -3.99
CA LEU A 107 -4.90 10.49 -4.62
C LEU A 107 -6.10 10.65 -5.53
N TYR A 108 -5.99 10.16 -6.76
CA TYR A 108 -7.05 10.21 -7.74
C TYR A 108 -7.51 8.81 -8.10
N PHE A 109 -8.81 8.59 -8.07
CA PHE A 109 -9.46 7.41 -8.61
C PHE A 109 -10.36 7.79 -9.77
N LEU A 110 -10.10 7.19 -10.93
CA LEU A 110 -10.97 7.27 -12.08
C LEU A 110 -11.85 6.02 -12.12
N LEU A 111 -13.16 6.22 -12.02
CA LEU A 111 -14.15 5.17 -12.13
C LEU A 111 -15.01 5.37 -13.37
N ARG A 112 -15.43 4.26 -13.96
CA ARG A 112 -16.31 4.25 -15.13
C ARG A 112 -17.55 3.42 -14.82
N TYR A 113 -18.69 3.87 -15.30
CA TYR A 113 -19.90 3.06 -15.25
C TYR A 113 -19.73 1.78 -16.09
N HIS A 114 -20.07 0.63 -15.52
CA HIS A 114 -19.81 -0.70 -16.05
C HIS A 114 -20.50 -0.95 -17.39
N ASP A 115 -21.69 -0.36 -17.57
CA ASP A 115 -22.48 -0.53 -18.79
C ASP A 115 -22.22 0.62 -19.78
N TYR A 116 -21.99 0.29 -21.04
CA TYR A 116 -21.76 1.23 -22.14
C TYR A 116 -23.00 2.10 -22.44
N SER A 117 -24.16 1.79 -21.84
CA SER A 117 -25.35 2.66 -21.90
C SER A 117 -25.16 4.04 -21.28
N LYS A 118 -24.20 4.18 -20.35
CA LYS A 118 -23.79 5.46 -19.77
C LYS A 118 -22.27 5.58 -19.82
N ASN A 119 -21.78 6.58 -20.54
CA ASN A 119 -20.34 6.84 -20.68
C ASN A 119 -19.81 7.80 -19.63
N ASP A 120 -20.51 7.93 -18.52
CA ASP A 120 -20.11 8.83 -17.46
C ASP A 120 -18.94 8.23 -16.68
N PHE A 121 -17.94 9.07 -16.42
CA PHE A 121 -16.87 8.77 -15.48
C PHE A 121 -17.10 9.53 -14.18
N GLU A 122 -16.61 8.94 -13.09
CA GLU A 122 -16.47 9.63 -11.82
C GLU A 122 -14.99 9.72 -11.48
N LEU A 123 -14.52 10.95 -11.31
CA LEU A 123 -13.19 11.22 -10.78
C LEU A 123 -13.32 11.58 -9.31
N TYR A 124 -12.66 10.82 -8.46
CA TYR A 124 -12.52 11.13 -7.05
C TYR A 124 -11.12 11.68 -6.80
N ALA A 125 -11.04 12.85 -6.18
CA ALA A 125 -9.80 13.44 -5.69
C ALA A 125 -9.81 13.39 -4.16
N LEU A 126 -8.85 12.68 -3.57
CA LEU A 126 -8.71 12.50 -2.14
C LEU A 126 -7.48 13.27 -1.66
N GLU A 127 -7.65 14.07 -0.61
CA GLU A 127 -6.56 14.78 0.04
C GLU A 127 -5.71 13.80 0.86
N ASP A 128 -4.40 13.74 0.61
CA ASP A 128 -3.50 12.79 1.25
C ASP A 128 -3.29 13.04 2.75
N SER A 129 -3.55 14.26 3.23
CA SER A 129 -3.39 14.62 4.64
C SER A 129 -4.56 14.18 5.52
N SER A 130 -5.79 14.17 4.96
CA SER A 130 -7.03 14.09 5.74
C SER A 130 -7.96 12.97 5.30
N GLY A 131 -7.76 12.41 4.10
CA GLY A 131 -8.67 11.46 3.48
C GLY A 131 -10.00 12.08 3.03
N LYS A 132 -10.17 13.40 3.12
CA LYS A 132 -11.33 14.09 2.54
C LYS A 132 -11.31 13.92 1.04
N PHE A 133 -12.49 13.70 0.45
CA PHE A 133 -12.61 13.45 -0.97
C PHE A 133 -13.64 14.36 -1.63
N PHE A 134 -13.37 14.66 -2.90
CA PHE A 134 -14.25 15.38 -3.79
C PHE A 134 -14.59 14.49 -4.97
N LYS A 135 -15.85 14.51 -5.38
CA LYS A 135 -16.34 13.75 -6.53
C LYS A 135 -16.67 14.69 -7.68
N TYR A 136 -16.10 14.40 -8.85
CA TYR A 136 -16.37 15.09 -10.10
C TYR A 136 -17.02 14.11 -11.08
N SER A 137 -18.21 14.45 -11.57
CA SER A 137 -18.87 13.68 -12.62
C SER A 137 -18.45 14.22 -13.99
N ILE A 138 -17.87 13.37 -14.81
CA ILE A 138 -17.41 13.70 -16.16
C ILE A 138 -18.38 13.06 -17.14
N LYS A 139 -19.22 13.88 -17.77
CA LYS A 139 -20.13 13.44 -18.82
C LYS A 139 -19.36 13.33 -20.11
N ASN A 140 -19.33 12.12 -20.67
CA ASN A 140 -18.64 11.88 -21.92
C ASN A 140 -19.64 11.66 -23.06
N PHE A 141 -19.48 12.41 -24.13
CA PHE A 141 -20.35 12.30 -25.31
C PHE A 141 -19.97 11.11 -26.19
N ILE A 142 -18.69 10.73 -26.22
CA ILE A 142 -18.17 9.64 -27.05
C ILE A 142 -17.72 8.51 -26.12
N PRO A 143 -18.36 7.32 -26.15
CA PRO A 143 -17.90 6.17 -25.37
C PRO A 143 -16.43 5.89 -25.64
N PHE A 144 -15.61 5.69 -24.62
CA PHE A 144 -14.30 5.05 -24.81
C PHE A 144 -13.87 4.33 -23.54
N ALA A 145 -12.97 3.36 -23.69
CA ALA A 145 -12.37 2.66 -22.57
C ALA A 145 -10.99 3.29 -22.27
N PRO A 146 -10.82 4.02 -21.16
CA PRO A 146 -9.52 4.60 -20.82
C PRO A 146 -8.53 3.49 -20.52
N SER A 147 -7.40 3.50 -21.24
CA SER A 147 -6.23 2.66 -20.98
C SER A 147 -5.14 3.43 -20.25
N GLU A 148 -5.14 4.76 -20.37
CA GLU A 148 -4.19 5.67 -19.76
C GLU A 148 -4.91 6.72 -18.93
N PHE A 149 -4.36 7.00 -17.75
CA PHE A 149 -4.89 8.01 -16.84
C PHE A 149 -3.74 8.72 -16.12
N GLN A 150 -3.67 10.04 -16.25
CA GLN A 150 -2.68 10.88 -15.58
C GLN A 150 -3.33 12.17 -15.07
N VAL A 151 -2.75 12.76 -14.03
CA VAL A 151 -3.20 14.03 -13.48
C VAL A 151 -2.01 15.00 -13.39
N THR A 152 -2.22 16.18 -13.94
CA THR A 152 -1.30 17.32 -13.90
C THR A 152 -1.86 18.41 -12.99
N GLU A 153 -1.11 19.48 -12.77
CA GLU A 153 -1.54 20.61 -11.94
C GLU A 153 -2.84 21.28 -12.41
N LYS A 154 -3.19 21.12 -13.69
CA LYS A 154 -4.30 21.86 -14.32
C LYS A 154 -5.38 20.95 -14.89
N ALA A 155 -5.09 19.67 -15.12
CA ALA A 155 -5.97 18.79 -15.85
C ALA A 155 -5.74 17.31 -15.51
N ALA A 156 -6.84 16.55 -15.53
CA ALA A 156 -6.82 15.10 -15.64
C ALA A 156 -6.85 14.71 -17.13
N ILE A 157 -5.91 13.88 -17.55
CA ILE A 157 -5.76 13.40 -18.93
C ILE A 157 -6.14 11.93 -18.95
N MET A 158 -7.03 11.57 -19.86
CA MET A 158 -7.49 10.20 -20.09
C MET A 158 -7.27 9.86 -21.56
N GLY A 159 -6.58 8.76 -21.82
CA GLY A 159 -6.33 8.23 -23.15
C GLY A 159 -6.87 6.80 -23.26
N GLY A 160 -7.34 6.40 -24.44
CA GLY A 160 -7.92 5.08 -24.63
C GLY A 160 -8.39 4.81 -26.04
N TYR A 161 -9.02 3.66 -26.21
CA TYR A 161 -9.54 3.19 -27.49
C TYR A 161 -11.08 3.21 -27.49
N TYR A 162 -11.64 3.37 -28.69
CA TYR A 162 -13.06 3.27 -29.00
C TYR A 162 -13.40 1.85 -29.45
#